data_AF-A0A0W8I8Y4-F1
#
_entry.id   AF-A0A0W8I8Y4-F1
#
_cell.length_a   1.000
_cell.length_b   1.000
_cell.length_c   1.000
_cell.angle_alpha   90.00
_cell.angle_beta   90.00
_cell.angle_gamma   90.00
#
_symmetry.space_group_name_H-M   'P 1'
#
loop_
_entity.id
_entity.type
_entity.pdbx_description
1 polymer ?
#
loop_
_entity_poly.entity_id
_entity_poly.type
_entity_poly.pdbx_seq_one_letter_code
_entity_poly.pdbx_strand_id
1 'polypeptide(L)'
;MDGTPGAGANTGQDATLLAPRAHSAFFFVALRPALDALATEAGADARLSPDARRVLRAVTRTHPADTLALANLAARASTPKIRIPTALHELEVCGYLARLTHIAPHLRTALPPLT
;
A
#
# COMPACT_ATOMS: atom_id res chain seq x y z
N MET A 1 13.21 -61.45 13.41
CA MET A 1 13.36 -60.74 12.12
C MET A 1 12.21 -59.77 12.09
N ASP A 2 12.48 -58.61 12.67
CA ASP A 2 11.49 -57.70 13.21
C ASP A 2 11.10 -56.62 12.21
N GLY A 3 9.78 -56.45 12.11
CA GLY A 3 9.00 -55.25 11.79
C GLY A 3 9.66 -54.07 11.06
N THR A 4 9.18 -53.82 9.84
CA THR A 4 8.91 -52.46 9.37
C THR A 4 7.53 -52.05 9.92
N PRO A 5 7.43 -50.95 10.67
CA PRO A 5 6.60 -49.86 10.16
C PRO A 5 7.09 -48.47 10.59
N GLY A 6 6.68 -47.46 9.82
CA GLY A 6 6.56 -46.11 10.37
C GLY A 6 7.28 -45.06 9.54
N ALA A 7 6.59 -44.58 8.50
CA ALA A 7 6.79 -43.24 7.98
C ALA A 7 6.62 -42.23 9.12
N GLY A 8 7.73 -41.79 9.70
CA GLY A 8 7.78 -40.65 10.61
C GLY A 8 7.85 -39.38 9.78
N ALA A 9 6.70 -38.77 9.56
CA ALA A 9 6.56 -37.46 8.93
C ALA A 9 7.36 -36.41 9.72
N ASN A 10 8.56 -36.09 9.26
CA ASN A 10 9.22 -34.81 9.57
C ASN A 10 8.67 -33.74 8.63
N THR A 11 7.35 -33.50 8.67
CA THR A 11 6.71 -32.37 8.02
C THR A 11 6.61 -31.24 9.04
N GLY A 12 7.76 -30.67 9.40
CA GLY A 12 7.82 -29.66 10.45
C GLY A 12 8.76 -28.49 10.20
N GLN A 13 9.50 -28.47 9.09
CA GLN A 13 10.56 -27.47 8.91
C GLN A 13 10.65 -26.82 7.53
N ASP A 14 9.62 -26.97 6.68
CA ASP A 14 9.52 -26.25 5.40
C ASP A 14 8.55 -25.04 5.46
N ALA A 15 8.08 -24.66 6.65
CA ALA A 15 7.23 -23.47 6.80
C ALA A 15 8.03 -22.15 6.83
N THR A 16 9.36 -22.20 6.96
CA THR A 16 10.20 -21.01 7.18
C THR A 16 10.56 -20.26 5.90
N LEU A 17 10.29 -20.85 4.72
CA LEU A 17 10.55 -20.22 3.42
C LEU A 17 9.29 -19.74 2.70
N LEU A 18 8.11 -19.84 3.34
CA LEU A 18 6.86 -19.24 2.84
C LEU A 18 6.88 -17.70 3.04
N ALA A 19 7.73 -17.09 2.22
CA ALA A 19 7.55 -15.79 1.59
C ALA A 19 7.32 -14.61 2.54
N PRO A 20 8.35 -13.78 2.80
CA PRO A 20 8.15 -12.37 3.15
C PRO A 20 7.12 -11.66 2.23
N ARG A 21 6.93 -12.14 0.99
CA ARG A 21 5.86 -11.71 0.07
C ARG A 21 4.45 -12.16 0.46
N ALA A 22 4.26 -13.36 0.99
CA ALA A 22 2.95 -13.82 1.47
C ALA A 22 2.54 -13.10 2.76
N HIS A 23 3.51 -12.86 3.65
CA HIS A 23 3.29 -12.12 4.89
C HIS A 23 2.91 -10.65 4.63
N SER A 24 3.60 -9.99 3.70
CA SER A 24 3.28 -8.61 3.28
C SER A 24 1.96 -8.50 2.51
N ALA A 25 1.62 -9.49 1.68
CA ALA A 25 0.32 -9.55 1.02
C ALA A 25 -0.84 -9.72 2.02
N PHE A 26 -0.68 -10.60 3.02
CA PHE A 26 -1.69 -10.81 4.06
C PHE A 26 -1.92 -9.54 4.91
N PHE A 27 -0.83 -8.87 5.31
CA PHE A 27 -0.92 -7.62 6.06
C PHE A 27 -1.61 -6.51 5.26
N PHE A 28 -1.38 -6.45 3.94
CA PHE A 28 -2.03 -5.48 3.07
C PHE A 28 -3.55 -5.74 2.93
N VAL A 29 -3.97 -7.00 2.85
CA VAL A 29 -5.41 -7.35 2.83
C VAL A 29 -6.10 -6.86 4.10
N ALA A 30 -5.45 -6.96 5.26
CA ALA A 30 -5.97 -6.46 6.52
C ALA A 30 -6.06 -4.92 6.56
N LEU A 31 -5.14 -4.21 5.90
CA LEU A 31 -5.14 -2.74 5.82
C LEU A 31 -6.08 -2.18 4.74
N ARG A 32 -6.49 -3.01 3.77
CA ARG A 32 -7.37 -2.63 2.65
C ARG A 32 -8.64 -1.89 3.08
N PRO A 33 -9.42 -2.33 4.09
CA PRO A 33 -10.61 -1.59 4.52
C PRO A 33 -10.29 -0.20 5.07
N ALA A 34 -9.20 -0.04 5.84
CA ALA A 34 -8.79 1.26 6.36
C ALA A 34 -8.32 2.22 5.24
N LEU A 35 -7.61 1.68 4.25
CA LEU A 35 -7.17 2.43 3.07
C LEU A 35 -8.34 2.85 2.16
N ASP A 36 -9.36 2.00 2.02
CA ASP A 36 -10.55 2.32 1.21
C ASP A 36 -11.47 3.33 1.93
N ALA A 37 -11.59 3.23 3.25
CA ALA A 37 -12.24 4.26 4.07
C ALA A 37 -11.55 5.63 3.90
N LEU A 38 -10.21 5.67 3.98
CA LEU A 38 -9.44 6.91 3.78
C LEU A 38 -9.66 7.50 2.38
N ALA A 39 -9.69 6.65 1.34
CA ALA A 39 -9.95 7.09 -0.03
C ALA A 39 -11.39 7.61 -0.21
N THR A 40 -12.36 7.00 0.49
CA THR A 40 -13.77 7.41 0.48
C THR A 40 -13.94 8.75 1.21
N GLU A 41 -13.33 8.93 2.38
CA GLU A 41 -13.29 10.20 3.12
C GLU A 41 -12.72 11.33 2.26
N ALA A 42 -11.57 11.11 1.62
CA ALA A 42 -10.99 12.09 0.72
C ALA A 42 -11.86 12.36 -0.52
N GLY A 43 -12.60 11.37 -1.00
CA GLY A 43 -13.58 11.51 -2.08
C GLY A 43 -14.67 12.53 -1.77
N ALA A 44 -15.09 12.58 -0.50
CA ALA A 44 -16.11 13.49 0.02
C ALA A 44 -15.54 14.83 0.53
N ASP A 45 -14.22 14.96 0.72
CA ASP A 45 -13.60 16.19 1.21
C ASP A 45 -13.56 17.27 0.12
N ALA A 46 -14.37 18.31 0.31
CA ALA A 46 -14.46 19.46 -0.59
C ALA A 46 -13.17 20.30 -0.64
N ARG A 47 -12.30 20.20 0.37
CA ARG A 47 -11.02 20.94 0.43
C ARG A 47 -9.97 20.38 -0.52
N LEU A 48 -10.11 19.12 -0.93
CA LEU A 48 -9.18 18.46 -1.85
C LEU A 48 -9.55 18.75 -3.31
N SER A 49 -8.54 19.08 -4.11
CA SER A 49 -8.69 19.12 -5.57
C SER A 49 -8.99 17.73 -6.14
N PRO A 50 -9.61 17.64 -7.34
CA PRO A 50 -9.87 16.36 -7.99
C PRO A 50 -8.58 15.56 -8.24
N ASP A 51 -7.46 16.24 -8.48
CA ASP A 51 -6.15 15.60 -8.64
C ASP A 51 -5.66 14.97 -7.32
N ALA A 52 -5.75 15.69 -6.20
CA ALA A 52 -5.41 15.15 -4.88
C ALA A 52 -6.23 13.90 -4.53
N ARG A 53 -7.53 13.90 -4.81
CA ARG A 53 -8.39 12.72 -4.59
C ARG A 53 -7.98 11.53 -5.46
N ARG A 54 -7.67 11.76 -6.74
CA ARG A 54 -7.19 10.72 -7.66
C ARG A 54 -5.84 10.14 -7.22
N VAL A 55 -4.91 11.01 -6.82
CA VAL A 55 -3.60 10.61 -6.31
C VAL A 55 -3.76 9.77 -5.05
N LEU A 56 -4.55 10.21 -4.06
CA LEU A 56 -4.76 9.40 -2.85
C LEU A 56 -5.38 8.04 -3.17
N ARG A 57 -6.39 7.99 -4.04
CA ARG A 57 -7.01 6.74 -4.49
C ARG A 57 -6.01 5.82 -5.21
N ALA A 58 -5.08 6.38 -5.98
CA ALA A 58 -4.03 5.60 -6.62
C ALA A 58 -3.07 5.01 -5.58
N VAL A 59 -2.67 5.80 -4.59
CA VAL A 59 -1.76 5.40 -3.50
C VAL A 59 -2.38 4.33 -2.61
N THR A 60 -3.63 4.47 -2.18
CA THR A 60 -4.32 3.47 -1.33
C THR A 60 -4.54 2.13 -2.04
N ARG A 61 -4.51 2.13 -3.38
CA ARG A 61 -4.61 0.92 -4.21
C ARG A 61 -3.26 0.29 -4.54
N THR A 62 -2.14 0.93 -4.19
CA THR A 62 -0.79 0.42 -4.44
C THR A 62 -0.46 -0.70 -3.48
N HIS A 63 0.03 -1.81 -4.02
CA HIS A 63 0.47 -2.93 -3.21
C HIS A 63 1.82 -2.59 -2.55
N PRO A 64 2.13 -3.05 -1.34
CA PRO A 64 3.42 -2.81 -0.67
C PRO A 64 4.65 -3.27 -1.48
N ALA A 65 4.46 -4.16 -2.46
CA ALA A 65 5.52 -4.64 -3.33
C ALA A 65 5.78 -3.71 -4.55
N ASP A 66 4.89 -2.77 -4.82
CA ASP A 66 5.03 -1.81 -5.93
C ASP A 66 5.72 -0.54 -5.43
N THR A 67 6.85 -0.19 -6.06
CA THR A 67 7.44 1.13 -5.92
C THR A 67 6.63 2.16 -6.72
N LEU A 68 6.09 3.17 -6.04
CA LEU A 68 5.42 4.30 -6.68
C LEU A 68 6.45 5.32 -7.17
N ALA A 69 7.15 4.97 -8.24
CA ALA A 69 7.87 5.98 -9.02
C ALA A 69 6.88 7.07 -9.45
N LEU A 70 7.31 8.33 -9.45
CA LEU A 70 6.44 9.47 -9.71
C LEU A 70 5.71 9.38 -11.07
N ALA A 71 6.32 8.75 -12.08
CA ALA A 71 5.68 8.44 -13.37
C ALA A 71 4.58 7.37 -13.26
N ASN A 72 4.80 6.31 -12.47
CA ASN A 72 3.79 5.27 -12.22
C ASN A 72 2.61 5.84 -11.43
N LEU A 73 2.88 6.70 -10.45
CA LEU A 73 1.83 7.38 -9.69
C LEU A 73 0.99 8.29 -10.60
N ALA A 74 1.64 9.07 -11.47
CA ALA A 74 0.96 9.91 -12.46
C ALA A 74 0.06 9.10 -13.40
N ALA A 75 0.57 7.98 -13.93
CA ALA A 75 -0.18 7.09 -14.80
C ALA A 75 -1.40 6.48 -14.09
N ARG A 76 -1.23 5.97 -12.86
CA ARG A 76 -2.31 5.34 -12.09
C ARG A 76 -3.37 6.32 -11.62
N ALA A 77 -2.98 7.55 -11.28
CA ALA A 77 -3.91 8.60 -10.90
C ALA A 77 -4.62 9.22 -12.11
N SER A 78 -4.17 8.94 -13.35
CA SER A 78 -4.55 9.72 -14.54
C SER A 78 -4.40 11.23 -14.28
N THR A 79 -3.30 11.60 -13.64
CA THR A 79 -2.98 12.99 -13.28
C THR A 79 -1.64 13.34 -13.92
N PRO A 80 -1.50 14.52 -14.56
CA PRO A 80 -0.25 14.94 -15.17
C PRO A 80 0.89 14.90 -14.14
N LYS A 81 2.06 14.40 -14.56
CA LYS A 81 3.25 14.27 -13.71
C LYS A 81 3.60 15.58 -12.97
N ILE A 82 3.40 16.72 -13.64
CA ILE A 82 3.63 18.07 -13.10
C ILE A 82 2.67 18.47 -11.97
N ARG A 83 1.49 17.86 -11.88
CA ARG A 83 0.47 18.14 -10.85
C ARG A 83 0.62 17.25 -9.61
N ILE A 84 1.41 16.17 -9.71
CA ILE A 84 1.62 15.22 -8.61
C ILE A 84 2.22 15.87 -7.36
N PRO A 85 3.27 16.71 -7.44
CA PRO A 85 3.82 17.36 -6.25
C PRO A 85 2.79 18.27 -5.56
N THR A 86 2.04 19.06 -6.34
CA THR A 86 0.97 19.92 -5.80
C THR A 86 -0.13 19.10 -5.13
N ALA A 87 -0.58 18.01 -5.77
CA ALA A 87 -1.59 17.12 -5.22
C ALA A 87 -1.12 16.43 -3.92
N LEU A 88 0.16 16.00 -3.85
CA LEU A 88 0.73 15.44 -2.63
C LEU A 88 0.85 16.50 -1.53
N HIS A 89 1.23 17.73 -1.86
CA HIS A 89 1.27 18.83 -0.90
C HIS A 89 -0.12 19.15 -0.32
N GLU A 90 -1.17 19.19 -1.16
CA GLU A 90 -2.54 19.36 -0.69
C GLU A 90 -2.98 18.24 0.27
N LEU A 91 -2.65 16.98 -0.04
CA LEU A 91 -2.93 15.85 0.83
C LEU A 91 -2.17 15.94 2.17
N GLU A 92 -0.97 16.53 2.17
CA GLU A 92 -0.19 16.76 3.38
C GLU A 92 -0.81 17.86 4.24
N VAL A 93 -1.14 19.01 3.65
CA VAL A 93 -1.79 20.14 4.31
C VAL A 93 -3.15 19.73 4.90
N CYS A 94 -3.89 18.87 4.20
CA CYS A 94 -5.16 18.34 4.69
C CYS A 94 -5.00 17.17 5.69
N GLY A 95 -3.78 16.73 5.97
CA GLY A 95 -3.47 15.69 6.96
C GLY A 95 -3.69 14.25 6.49
N TYR A 96 -4.03 14.02 5.21
CA TYR A 96 -4.25 12.69 4.65
C TYR A 96 -2.96 11.87 4.57
N LEU A 97 -1.81 12.50 4.29
CA LEU A 97 -0.52 11.79 4.28
C LEU A 97 -0.08 11.34 5.68
N ALA A 98 -0.41 12.11 6.72
CA ALA A 98 -0.15 11.71 8.11
C ALA A 98 -1.01 10.50 8.51
N ARG A 99 -2.32 10.53 8.18
CA ARG A 99 -3.22 9.38 8.39
C ARG A 99 -2.77 8.14 7.60
N LEU A 100 -2.36 8.33 6.35
CA LEU A 100 -1.81 7.25 5.52
C LEU A 100 -0.58 6.61 6.17
N THR A 101 0.32 7.43 6.73
CA THR A 101 1.53 6.95 7.41
C THR A 101 1.20 6.15 8.67
N HIS A 102 0.14 6.53 9.39
CA HIS A 102 -0.33 5.80 10.57
C HIS A 102 -0.93 4.42 10.20
N ILE A 103 -1.67 4.35 9.10
CA ILE A 103 -2.31 3.10 8.63
C ILE A 103 -1.29 2.19 7.93
N ALA A 104 -0.48 2.75 7.04
CA ALA A 104 0.40 2.05 6.13
C ALA A 104 1.73 2.81 5.98
N PRO A 105 2.63 2.72 6.97
CA PRO A 105 3.90 3.47 6.95
C PRO A 105 4.78 3.12 5.76
N HIS A 106 4.69 1.87 5.27
CA HIS A 106 5.40 1.41 4.07
C HIS A 106 4.96 2.14 2.79
N LEU A 107 3.72 2.65 2.72
CA LEU A 107 3.28 3.45 1.57
C LEU A 107 3.91 4.84 1.60
N ARG A 108 4.13 5.44 2.77
CA ARG A 108 4.83 6.72 2.90
C ARG A 108 6.26 6.63 2.38
N THR A 109 6.96 5.54 2.65
CA THR A 109 8.31 5.29 2.12
C THR A 109 8.33 5.03 0.61
N ALA A 110 7.21 4.57 0.04
CA ALA A 110 7.08 4.34 -1.39
C ALA A 110 6.71 5.61 -2.19
N LEU A 111 6.28 6.69 -1.51
CA LEU A 111 5.93 7.95 -2.16
C LEU A 111 7.18 8.69 -2.63
N PRO A 112 7.10 9.40 -3.78
CA PRO A 112 8.18 10.28 -4.19
C PRO A 112 8.35 11.43 -3.18
N PRO A 113 9.59 11.90 -2.96
CA PRO A 113 9.84 13.03 -2.09
C PRO A 113 9.12 14.28 -2.63
N LEU A 114 8.61 15.09 -1.70
CA LEU A 114 8.09 16.42 -1.99
C LEU A 114 9.30 17.35 -2.20
N THR A 115 9.76 17.46 -3.43
CA THR A 115 10.80 18.42 -3.86
C THR A 115 10.19 19.50 -4.73
#